data_AF-A0A523MTG6-F1
#
_entry.id   AF-A0A523MTG6-F1
#
_cell.length_a   1.000
_cell.length_b   1.000
_cell.length_c   1.000
_cell.angle_alpha   90.00
_cell.angle_beta   90.00
_cell.angle_gamma   90.00
#
_symmetry.space_group_name_H-M   'P 1'
#
loop_
_entity.id
_entity.type
_entity.pdbx_description
1 polymer ?
#
loop_
_entity_poly.entity_id
_entity_poly.type
_entity_poly.pdbx_seq_one_letter_code
_entity_poly.pdbx_strand_id
1 'polypeptide(L)'
;MALLFDSALTAALGRELDRAWVGQRLEAVFFDGESRRVRLVFRENAWGWFLHPLHGVLVRIPPPPMNRRRRDRGILVGRRLVQRVEVEPDARRLNLKLTSESDEPDETLVFELVTNRWNAIYIVGRVRTVLHRRPGDPQFRSGAEWNPFISPRMWTDSLPDPAEWKTFLESGTIPDSEVTRRIAYLSSINEAAVFAGD
;
A
#
# COMPACT_ATOMS: atom_id res chain seq x y z
N MET A 1 -6.93 0.11 19.75
CA MET A 1 -5.88 1.02 19.24
C MET A 1 -5.80 0.81 17.74
N ALA A 2 -6.02 1.86 16.95
CA ALA A 2 -5.98 1.75 15.49
C ALA A 2 -4.53 1.69 15.02
N LEU A 3 -4.19 0.73 14.16
CA LEU A 3 -2.87 0.65 13.53
C LEU A 3 -2.73 1.83 12.57
N LEU A 4 -1.64 2.60 12.69
CA LEU A 4 -1.33 3.69 11.76
C LEU A 4 -0.13 3.28 10.91
N PHE A 5 -0.34 3.16 9.60
CA PHE A 5 0.74 2.86 8.66
C PHE A 5 1.53 4.14 8.36
N ASP A 6 2.76 4.21 8.85
CA ASP A 6 3.78 5.12 8.33
C ASP A 6 4.56 4.45 7.18
N SER A 7 5.51 5.18 6.58
CA SER A 7 6.32 4.64 5.47
C SER A 7 7.25 3.51 5.95
N ALA A 8 7.81 3.62 7.16
CA ALA A 8 8.71 2.61 7.71
C ALA A 8 8.01 1.26 7.95
N LEU A 9 6.83 1.29 8.58
CA LEU A 9 5.98 0.13 8.79
C LEU A 9 5.49 -0.44 7.46
N THR A 10 5.11 0.42 6.50
CA THR A 10 4.72 -0.04 5.15
C THR A 10 5.87 -0.77 4.47
N ALA A 11 7.09 -0.22 4.53
CA ALA A 11 8.28 -0.84 3.96
C ALA A 11 8.64 -2.17 4.64
N ALA A 12 8.55 -2.23 5.97
CA ALA A 12 8.77 -3.46 6.73
C ALA A 12 7.74 -4.54 6.37
N LEU A 13 6.46 -4.18 6.35
CA LEU A 13 5.38 -5.06 5.92
C LEU A 13 5.60 -5.54 4.48
N GLY A 14 5.95 -4.65 3.56
CA GLY A 14 6.26 -5.00 2.18
C GLY A 14 7.33 -6.08 2.07
N ARG A 15 8.43 -5.96 2.82
CA ARG A 15 9.49 -6.98 2.87
C ARG A 15 9.04 -8.30 3.48
N GLU A 16 8.13 -8.29 4.45
CA GLU A 16 7.56 -9.52 5.00
C GLU A 16 6.62 -10.20 4.01
N LEU A 17 5.76 -9.43 3.35
CA LEU A 17 4.83 -9.93 2.35
C LEU A 17 5.56 -10.43 1.10
N ASP A 18 6.63 -9.76 0.67
CA ASP A 18 7.47 -10.21 -0.44
C ASP A 18 8.04 -11.59 -0.14
N ARG A 19 8.72 -11.75 1.00
CA ARG A 19 9.25 -13.05 1.45
C ARG A 19 8.17 -14.11 1.61
N ALA A 20 7.00 -13.73 2.09
CA ALA A 20 5.92 -14.66 2.34
C ALA A 20 5.21 -15.09 1.05
N TRP A 21 4.97 -14.19 0.11
CA TRP A 21 4.03 -14.40 -1.00
C TRP A 21 4.71 -14.63 -2.35
N VAL A 22 5.95 -14.19 -2.57
CA VAL A 22 6.65 -14.41 -3.85
C VAL A 22 6.69 -15.90 -4.21
N GLY A 23 6.40 -16.20 -5.47
CA GLY A 23 6.31 -17.55 -6.00
C GLY A 23 5.02 -18.30 -5.62
N GLN A 24 4.19 -17.76 -4.72
CA GLN A 24 2.88 -18.35 -4.46
C GLN A 24 1.91 -18.08 -5.61
N ARG A 25 1.06 -19.06 -5.88
CA ARG A 25 0.02 -18.95 -6.90
C ARG A 25 -1.26 -18.39 -6.31
N LEU A 26 -1.65 -17.21 -6.77
CA LEU A 26 -2.91 -16.55 -6.48
C LEU A 26 -4.00 -17.13 -7.39
N GLU A 27 -5.03 -17.69 -6.79
CA GLU A 27 -6.14 -18.33 -7.49
C GLU A 27 -7.40 -17.46 -7.59
N ALA A 28 -7.62 -16.59 -6.60
CA ALA A 28 -8.75 -15.67 -6.59
C ALA A 28 -8.48 -14.41 -5.76
N VAL A 29 -9.14 -13.32 -6.13
CA VAL A 29 -9.15 -12.06 -5.37
C VAL A 29 -10.59 -11.59 -5.24
N PHE A 30 -11.02 -11.27 -4.02
CA PHE A 30 -12.35 -10.72 -3.76
C PHE A 30 -12.25 -9.38 -3.05
N PHE A 31 -12.99 -8.40 -3.56
CA PHE A 31 -13.19 -7.12 -2.91
C PHE A 31 -14.60 -7.08 -2.35
N ASP A 32 -14.70 -6.78 -1.06
CA ASP A 32 -15.95 -6.49 -0.38
C ASP A 32 -15.93 -5.01 0.01
N GLY A 33 -16.58 -4.19 -0.82
CA GLY A 33 -16.61 -2.74 -0.65
C GLY A 33 -17.41 -2.28 0.56
N GLU A 34 -18.35 -3.09 1.05
CA GLU A 34 -19.18 -2.79 2.22
C GLU A 34 -18.36 -2.96 3.51
N SER A 35 -17.74 -4.13 3.68
CA SER A 35 -16.87 -4.39 4.85
C SER A 35 -15.44 -3.85 4.70
N ARG A 36 -15.13 -3.20 3.57
CA ARG A 36 -13.78 -2.74 3.18
C ARG A 36 -12.73 -3.83 3.33
N ARG A 37 -13.04 -5.02 2.81
CA ARG A 37 -12.18 -6.20 2.94
C ARG A 37 -11.65 -6.67 1.60
N VAL A 38 -10.37 -7.01 1.57
CA VAL A 38 -9.76 -7.78 0.48
C VAL A 38 -9.57 -9.20 0.94
N ARG A 39 -9.89 -10.16 0.08
CA ARG A 39 -9.55 -11.56 0.27
C ARG A 39 -8.63 -12.03 -0.84
N LEU A 40 -7.47 -12.54 -0.47
CA LEU A 40 -6.49 -13.16 -1.36
C LEU A 40 -6.54 -14.66 -1.13
N VAL A 41 -6.86 -15.43 -2.16
CA VAL A 41 -6.89 -16.90 -2.09
C VAL A 41 -5.72 -17.42 -2.90
N PHE A 42 -4.73 -17.94 -2.20
CA PHE A 42 -3.61 -18.66 -2.79
C PHE A 42 -3.95 -20.15 -2.88
N ARG A 43 -3.16 -20.90 -3.63
CA ARG A 43 -3.32 -22.35 -3.79
C ARG A 43 -3.36 -23.10 -2.45
N GLU A 44 -2.50 -22.72 -1.52
CA GLU A 44 -2.27 -23.45 -0.25
C GLU A 44 -2.79 -22.71 0.99
N ASN A 45 -3.20 -21.44 0.86
CA ASN A 45 -3.66 -20.62 1.99
C ASN A 45 -4.53 -19.44 1.52
N ALA A 46 -5.13 -18.72 2.46
CA ALA A 46 -5.86 -17.50 2.15
C ALA A 46 -5.59 -16.41 3.21
N TRP A 47 -5.70 -15.17 2.76
CA TRP A 47 -5.51 -13.98 3.59
C TRP A 47 -6.72 -13.05 3.46
N GLY A 48 -7.08 -12.44 4.59
CA GLY A 48 -8.06 -11.35 4.65
C GLY A 48 -7.37 -10.08 5.10
N TRP A 49 -7.53 -9.00 4.34
CA TRP A 49 -7.07 -7.68 4.71
C TRP A 49 -8.26 -6.76 4.94
N PHE A 50 -8.40 -6.28 6.18
CA PHE A 50 -9.45 -5.35 6.59
C PHE A 50 -8.95 -3.92 6.44
N LEU A 51 -9.28 -3.29 5.31
CA LEU A 51 -8.90 -1.92 4.97
C LEU A 51 -9.91 -0.88 5.49
N HIS A 52 -10.59 -1.20 6.59
CA HIS A 52 -11.36 -0.23 7.34
C HIS A 52 -10.42 0.58 8.26
N PRO A 53 -10.49 1.92 8.31
CA PRO A 53 -9.54 2.77 9.05
C PRO A 53 -9.39 2.47 10.55
N LEU A 54 -10.36 1.76 11.14
CA LEU A 54 -10.34 1.38 12.56
C LEU A 54 -9.75 -0.02 12.83
N HIS A 55 -9.52 -0.82 11.78
CA HIS A 55 -9.10 -2.22 11.92
C HIS A 55 -7.69 -2.43 11.37
N GLY A 56 -7.50 -2.31 10.05
CA GLY A 56 -6.17 -2.34 9.41
C GLY A 56 -5.44 -3.66 9.47
N VAL A 57 -6.13 -4.73 9.87
CA VAL A 57 -5.50 -6.01 10.15
C VAL A 57 -5.40 -6.84 8.87
N LEU A 58 -4.22 -7.44 8.67
CA LEU A 58 -3.99 -8.52 7.74
C LEU A 58 -3.91 -9.83 8.52
N VAL A 59 -4.78 -10.80 8.19
CA VAL A 59 -4.85 -12.08 8.88
C VAL A 59 -4.91 -13.25 7.90
N ARG A 60 -4.35 -14.39 8.30
CA ARG A 60 -4.65 -15.66 7.65
C ARG A 60 -6.10 -16.04 7.94
N ILE A 61 -6.77 -16.56 6.93
CA ILE A 61 -8.14 -17.05 7.05
C ILE A 61 -8.24 -18.44 6.43
N PRO A 62 -9.25 -19.23 6.80
CA PRO A 62 -9.55 -20.46 6.08
C PRO A 62 -9.80 -20.15 4.59
N PRO A 63 -9.25 -20.95 3.66
CA PRO A 63 -9.58 -20.80 2.24
C PRO A 63 -11.07 -21.07 2.05
N PRO A 64 -11.77 -20.28 1.22
CA PRO A 64 -13.16 -20.57 0.91
C PRO A 64 -13.25 -21.94 0.22
N PRO A 65 -14.39 -22.65 0.33
CA PRO A 65 -14.62 -23.87 -0.43
C PRO A 65 -14.61 -23.54 -1.93
N MET A 66 -13.45 -23.70 -2.58
CA MET A 66 -13.31 -23.45 -4.00
C MET A 66 -13.94 -24.60 -4.76
N ASN A 67 -15.09 -24.33 -5.37
CA ASN A 67 -15.72 -25.29 -6.24
C ASN A 67 -14.90 -25.35 -7.53
N ARG A 68 -13.94 -26.28 -7.66
CA ARG A 68 -13.00 -26.38 -8.81
C ARG A 68 -13.68 -26.36 -10.19
N ARG A 69 -14.99 -26.69 -10.24
CA ARG A 69 -15.84 -26.65 -11.44
C ARG A 69 -16.34 -25.23 -11.80
N ARG A 70 -16.53 -24.34 -10.80
CA ARG A 70 -16.83 -22.92 -11.03
C ARG A 70 -15.53 -22.13 -10.92
N ARG A 71 -15.18 -21.44 -12.00
CA ARG A 71 -14.03 -20.52 -12.10
C ARG A 71 -14.25 -19.26 -11.25
N ASP A 72 -14.62 -19.40 -9.98
CA ASP A 72 -14.85 -18.27 -9.10
C ASP A 72 -13.51 -17.67 -8.66
N ARG A 73 -13.00 -16.78 -9.50
CA ARG A 73 -11.72 -16.06 -9.33
C ARG A 73 -11.92 -14.68 -8.71
N GLY A 74 -13.17 -14.32 -8.41
CA GLY A 74 -13.55 -12.94 -8.10
C GLY A 74 -13.12 -11.99 -9.21
N ILE A 75 -12.32 -10.98 -8.88
CA ILE A 75 -11.93 -9.92 -9.82
C ILE A 75 -10.74 -10.28 -10.72
N LEU A 76 -10.01 -11.34 -10.40
CA LEU A 76 -8.76 -11.76 -11.03
C LEU A 76 -9.00 -12.28 -12.47
N VAL A 77 -8.17 -11.86 -13.44
CA VAL A 77 -8.32 -12.28 -14.86
C VAL A 77 -8.02 -13.77 -15.04
N GLY A 78 -6.88 -14.19 -14.51
CA GLY A 78 -6.33 -15.54 -14.63
C GLY A 78 -5.62 -15.94 -13.33
N ARG A 79 -5.16 -17.18 -13.24
CA ARG A 79 -4.31 -17.58 -12.10
C ARG A 79 -2.92 -16.99 -12.33
N ARG A 80 -2.34 -16.42 -11.29
CA ARG A 80 -1.05 -15.70 -11.40
C ARG A 80 -0.10 -16.14 -10.32
N LEU A 81 1.20 -16.12 -10.60
CA LEU A 81 2.21 -16.16 -9.54
C LEU A 81 2.45 -14.74 -9.05
N VAL A 82 2.70 -14.60 -7.76
CA VAL A 82 3.25 -13.36 -7.22
C VAL A 82 4.71 -13.26 -7.64
N GLN A 83 5.04 -12.24 -8.42
CA GLN A 83 6.42 -11.94 -8.80
C GLN A 83 7.15 -11.20 -7.69
N ARG A 84 6.51 -10.18 -7.13
CA ARG A 84 7.10 -9.29 -6.12
C ARG A 84 6.04 -8.52 -5.34
N VAL A 85 6.37 -8.13 -4.13
CA VAL A 85 5.70 -7.06 -3.38
C VAL A 85 6.65 -5.88 -3.28
N GLU A 86 6.28 -4.78 -3.93
CA GLU A 86 7.08 -3.56 -3.94
C GLU A 86 6.44 -2.50 -3.06
N VAL A 87 7.29 -1.71 -2.40
CA VAL A 87 6.90 -0.50 -1.67
C VAL A 87 7.69 0.63 -2.27
N GLU A 88 6.99 1.66 -2.75
CA GLU A 88 7.65 2.90 -3.15
C GLU A 88 8.31 3.54 -1.92
N PRO A 89 9.56 4.03 -2.04
CA PRO A 89 10.23 4.75 -0.97
C PRO A 89 9.34 5.86 -0.39
N ASP A 90 9.29 5.96 0.94
CA ASP A 90 8.46 6.93 1.68
C ASP A 90 6.97 6.97 1.36
N ALA A 91 6.47 5.97 0.63
CA ALA A 91 5.05 5.81 0.34
C ALA A 91 4.38 4.90 1.37
N ARG A 92 3.08 5.14 1.56
CA ARG A 92 2.18 4.22 2.26
C ARG A 92 1.40 3.42 1.22
N ARG A 93 2.13 2.80 0.28
CA ARG A 93 1.56 2.04 -0.83
C ARG A 93 2.35 0.76 -1.07
N LEU A 94 1.63 -0.35 -1.22
CA LEU A 94 2.19 -1.64 -1.62
C LEU A 94 1.69 -2.02 -3.01
N ASN A 95 2.59 -2.50 -3.85
CA ASN A 95 2.31 -2.97 -5.20
C ASN A 95 2.61 -4.47 -5.26
N LEU A 96 1.58 -5.31 -5.29
CA LEU A 96 1.71 -6.75 -5.53
C LEU A 96 1.74 -7.00 -7.04
N LYS A 97 2.93 -7.28 -7.57
CA LYS A 97 3.17 -7.58 -8.98
C LYS A 97 2.87 -9.04 -9.27
N LEU A 98 2.06 -9.29 -10.29
CA LEU A 98 1.62 -10.62 -10.70
C LEU A 98 2.17 -10.96 -12.09
N THR A 99 2.52 -12.23 -12.32
CA THR A 99 3.05 -12.68 -13.62
C THR A 99 2.07 -12.45 -14.75
N SER A 100 2.45 -11.68 -15.76
CA SER A 100 1.85 -11.73 -17.09
C SER A 100 2.34 -12.98 -17.84
N GLU A 101 1.45 -13.66 -18.58
CA GLU A 101 1.91 -14.49 -19.70
C GLU A 101 2.43 -13.55 -20.81
N SER A 102 3.33 -13.98 -21.70
CA SER A 102 4.08 -13.09 -22.61
C SER A 102 3.22 -12.16 -23.49
N ASP A 103 1.94 -12.48 -23.71
CA ASP A 103 0.98 -11.68 -24.49
C ASP A 103 -0.12 -11.02 -23.62
N GLU A 104 -0.07 -11.18 -22.29
CA GLU A 104 -1.04 -10.59 -21.37
C GLU A 104 -0.48 -9.32 -20.71
N PRO A 105 -1.32 -8.30 -20.45
CA PRO A 105 -0.89 -7.10 -19.74
C PRO A 105 -0.46 -7.41 -18.31
N ASP A 106 0.55 -6.68 -17.82
CA ASP A 106 0.98 -6.76 -16.43
C ASP A 106 -0.18 -6.46 -15.48
N GLU A 107 -0.31 -7.32 -14.48
CA GLU A 107 -1.33 -7.20 -13.45
C GLU A 107 -0.70 -6.72 -12.14
N THR A 108 -1.31 -5.72 -11.52
CA THR A 108 -0.87 -5.21 -10.22
C THR A 108 -2.06 -5.07 -9.28
N LEU A 109 -1.91 -5.58 -8.06
CA LEU A 109 -2.81 -5.27 -6.96
C LEU A 109 -2.14 -4.25 -6.04
N VAL A 110 -2.69 -3.04 -6.02
CA VAL A 110 -2.20 -1.93 -5.22
C VAL A 110 -2.98 -1.84 -3.93
N PHE A 111 -2.27 -1.68 -2.81
CA PHE A 111 -2.86 -1.36 -1.51
C PHE A 111 -2.41 0.03 -1.08
N GLU A 112 -3.33 0.98 -0.99
CA GLU A 112 -3.07 2.29 -0.41
C GLU A 112 -3.34 2.24 1.10
N LEU A 113 -2.34 2.60 1.89
CA LEU A 113 -2.36 2.63 3.36
C LEU A 113 -2.22 4.06 3.91
N VAL A 114 -2.56 5.07 3.11
CA VAL A 114 -2.43 6.49 3.49
C VAL A 114 -3.45 6.86 4.56
N THR A 115 -2.95 7.17 5.78
CA THR A 115 -3.73 7.70 6.92
C THR A 115 -4.99 6.89 7.21
N ASN A 116 -6.18 7.45 6.96
CA ASN A 116 -7.49 6.83 7.13
C ASN A 116 -8.18 6.57 5.79
N ARG A 117 -7.45 6.65 4.67
CA ARG A 117 -7.98 6.50 3.31
C ARG A 117 -7.58 5.17 2.69
N TRP A 118 -7.58 4.10 3.46
CA TRP A 118 -7.11 2.82 2.96
C TRP A 118 -7.96 2.29 1.81
N ASN A 119 -7.31 1.71 0.82
CA ASN A 119 -7.96 1.22 -0.39
C ASN A 119 -7.18 0.09 -1.06
N ALA A 120 -7.87 -0.65 -1.93
CA ALA A 120 -7.25 -1.65 -2.78
C ALA A 120 -7.70 -1.46 -4.22
N ILE A 121 -6.77 -1.64 -5.16
CA ILE A 121 -6.97 -1.32 -6.57
C ILE A 121 -6.35 -2.44 -7.38
N TYR A 122 -7.12 -3.03 -8.27
CA TYR A 122 -6.64 -4.04 -9.19
C TYR A 122 -6.51 -3.44 -10.58
N ILE A 123 -5.31 -3.58 -11.16
CA ILE A 123 -4.88 -2.93 -12.40
C ILE A 123 -4.47 -4.00 -13.39
N VAL A 124 -4.94 -3.85 -14.63
CA VAL A 124 -4.62 -4.69 -15.79
C VAL A 124 -4.44 -3.75 -16.98
N GLY A 125 -3.25 -3.16 -17.10
CA GLY A 125 -2.98 -1.98 -17.95
C GLY A 125 -3.70 -0.69 -17.50
N ARG A 126 -5.00 -0.77 -17.20
CA ARG A 126 -5.85 0.27 -16.60
C ARG A 126 -6.50 -0.25 -15.31
N VAL A 127 -7.06 0.65 -14.52
CA VAL A 127 -7.81 0.28 -13.31
C VAL A 127 -8.99 -0.61 -13.72
N ARG A 128 -8.99 -1.85 -13.24
CA ARG A 128 -10.06 -2.82 -13.51
C ARG A 128 -11.10 -2.82 -12.41
N THR A 129 -10.66 -2.73 -11.16
CA THR A 129 -11.57 -2.70 -10.01
C THR A 129 -10.94 -1.95 -8.86
N VAL A 130 -11.77 -1.27 -8.08
CA VAL A 130 -11.38 -0.55 -6.87
C VAL A 130 -12.25 -1.04 -5.73
N LEU A 131 -11.67 -1.30 -4.56
CA LEU A 131 -12.39 -1.74 -3.38
C LEU A 131 -13.43 -0.69 -2.93
N HIS A 132 -13.00 0.57 -2.87
CA HIS A 132 -13.85 1.68 -2.49
C HIS A 132 -13.65 2.89 -3.41
N ARG A 133 -14.71 3.32 -4.11
CA ARG A 133 -14.66 4.52 -4.96
C ARG A 133 -14.53 5.76 -4.11
N ARG A 134 -13.77 6.75 -4.60
CA ARG A 134 -13.68 8.08 -3.99
C ARG A 134 -14.43 9.09 -4.86
N PRO A 135 -15.54 9.69 -4.38
CA PRO A 135 -16.19 10.78 -5.07
C PRO A 135 -15.20 11.92 -5.34
N GLY A 136 -15.22 12.49 -6.55
CA GLY A 136 -14.32 13.57 -6.96
C GLY A 136 -12.91 13.14 -7.38
N ASP A 137 -12.57 11.85 -7.34
CA ASP A 137 -11.25 11.35 -7.73
C ASP A 137 -11.35 10.39 -8.93
N PRO A 138 -11.07 10.86 -10.17
CA PRO A 138 -11.29 10.09 -11.39
C PRO A 138 -10.48 8.79 -11.48
N GLN A 139 -9.30 8.72 -10.84
CA GLN A 139 -8.42 7.55 -10.89
C GLN A 139 -9.01 6.33 -10.14
N PHE A 140 -9.95 6.53 -9.22
CA PHE A 140 -10.60 5.46 -8.45
C PHE A 140 -11.85 4.93 -9.15
N ARG A 141 -11.76 4.69 -10.46
CA ARG A 141 -12.86 4.20 -11.31
C ARG A 141 -12.34 3.17 -12.32
N SER A 142 -13.19 2.21 -12.66
CA SER A 142 -12.87 1.23 -13.71
C SER A 142 -12.62 1.94 -15.05
N GLY A 143 -11.59 1.50 -15.78
CA GLY A 143 -11.14 2.08 -17.05
C GLY A 143 -10.20 3.28 -16.91
N ALA A 144 -10.05 3.83 -15.70
CA ALA A 144 -9.14 4.95 -15.47
C ALA A 144 -7.68 4.52 -15.63
N GLU A 145 -6.84 5.46 -16.04
CA GLU A 145 -5.40 5.32 -15.94
C GLU A 145 -4.98 5.41 -14.47
N TRP A 146 -4.02 4.57 -14.07
CA TRP A 146 -3.45 4.62 -12.73
C TRP A 146 -2.20 5.47 -12.75
N ASN A 147 -2.31 6.70 -12.24
CA ASN A 147 -1.20 7.62 -12.10
C ASN A 147 -1.17 8.14 -10.65
N PRO A 148 -0.58 7.38 -9.73
CA PRO A 148 -0.54 7.78 -8.34
C PRO A 148 0.29 9.05 -8.16
N PHE A 149 -0.15 9.94 -7.28
CA PHE A 149 0.70 11.06 -6.87
C PHE A 149 1.96 10.54 -6.19
N ILE A 150 3.12 10.95 -6.71
CA ILE A 150 4.44 10.73 -6.11
C ILE A 150 4.85 12.06 -5.49
N SER A 151 5.01 12.08 -4.17
CA SER A 151 5.51 13.27 -3.48
C SER A 151 7.00 13.39 -3.77
N PRO A 152 7.48 14.47 -4.41
CA PRO A 152 8.91 14.72 -4.46
C PRO A 152 9.38 15.00 -3.03
N ARG A 153 10.28 14.17 -2.51
CA ARG A 153 10.90 14.35 -1.20
C ARG A 153 12.41 14.30 -1.37
N MET A 154 13.09 15.22 -0.69
CA MET A 154 14.56 15.19 -0.62
C MET A 154 14.98 13.91 0.11
N TRP A 155 16.09 13.32 -0.34
CA TRP A 155 16.77 12.24 0.35
C TRP A 155 15.99 10.92 0.46
N THR A 156 15.05 10.72 -0.46
CA THR A 156 14.28 9.48 -0.60
C THR A 156 15.17 8.29 -0.97
N ASP A 157 16.13 8.51 -1.88
CA ASP A 157 17.00 7.45 -2.43
C ASP A 157 18.39 7.41 -1.79
N SER A 158 18.74 8.41 -0.98
CA SER A 158 20.03 8.51 -0.30
C SER A 158 19.88 9.35 0.95
N LEU A 159 20.52 8.92 2.04
CA LEU A 159 20.58 9.74 3.26
C LEU A 159 21.34 11.03 2.97
N PRO A 160 20.95 12.16 3.56
CA PRO A 160 21.66 13.41 3.39
C PRO A 160 23.02 13.28 4.06
N ASP A 161 24.02 13.98 3.56
CA ASP A 161 25.23 14.13 4.37
C ASP A 161 24.93 14.95 5.65
N PRO A 162 25.67 14.76 6.75
CA PRO A 162 25.39 15.47 8.00
C PRO A 162 25.44 17.01 7.90
N ALA A 163 26.26 17.58 7.01
CA ALA A 163 26.36 19.01 6.79
C ALA A 163 25.18 19.56 5.97
N GLU A 164 24.68 18.79 5.01
CA GLU A 164 23.45 19.06 4.27
C GLU A 164 22.24 19.03 5.20
N TRP A 165 22.17 18.03 6.09
CA TRP A 165 21.16 17.91 7.15
C TRP A 165 21.16 19.13 8.07
N LYS A 166 22.35 19.54 8.51
CA LYS A 166 22.55 20.71 9.36
C LYS A 166 22.11 22.00 8.65
N THR A 167 22.52 22.19 7.40
CA THR A 167 22.15 23.36 6.59
C THR A 167 20.64 23.43 6.37
N PHE A 168 19.97 22.31 6.12
CA PHE A 168 18.53 22.24 5.99
C PHE A 168 17.79 22.63 7.28
N LEU A 169 18.24 22.10 8.42
CA LEU A 169 17.69 22.48 9.72
C LEU A 169 17.89 23.96 10.05
N GLU A 170 19.07 24.51 9.73
CA GLU A 170 19.44 25.91 10.00
C GLU A 170 18.74 26.89 9.05
N SER A 171 18.46 26.48 7.81
CA SER A 171 17.73 27.29 6.81
C SER A 171 16.20 27.23 6.97
N GLY A 172 15.69 26.25 7.72
CA GLY A 172 14.28 26.08 8.02
C GLY A 172 13.75 27.18 8.92
N THR A 173 13.42 28.34 8.36
CA THR A 173 12.49 29.25 9.03
C THR A 173 11.13 28.56 8.98
N ILE A 174 10.71 27.88 10.05
CA ILE A 174 9.38 27.27 10.12
C ILE A 174 8.39 28.44 10.13
N PRO A 175 7.63 28.70 9.04
CA PRO A 175 6.61 29.73 9.10
C PRO A 175 5.57 29.26 10.11
N ASP A 176 5.12 30.14 11.01
CA ASP A 176 3.99 29.92 11.93
C ASP A 176 2.70 29.79 11.10
N SER A 177 2.60 28.68 10.38
CA SER A 177 1.50 28.37 9.50
C SER A 177 0.55 27.41 10.21
N GLU A 178 -0.72 27.53 9.88
CA GLU A 178 -1.77 26.64 10.41
C GLU A 178 -1.47 25.15 10.14
N VAL A 179 -0.67 24.86 9.10
CA VAL A 179 -0.18 23.53 8.74
C VAL A 179 0.78 22.97 9.81
N THR A 180 1.65 23.81 10.38
CA THR A 180 2.54 23.44 11.49
C THR A 180 1.74 23.09 12.74
N ARG A 181 0.61 23.78 12.98
CA ARG A 181 -0.29 23.49 14.12
C ARG A 181 -1.18 22.27 13.91
N ARG A 182 -1.42 21.84 12.66
CA ARG A 182 -2.42 20.81 12.35
C ARG A 182 -1.87 19.49 11.77
N ILE A 183 -0.71 19.46 11.12
CA ILE A 183 -0.35 18.32 10.25
C ILE A 183 0.98 17.62 10.56
N ALA A 184 1.94 18.19 11.29
CA ALA A 184 3.21 17.51 11.54
C ALA A 184 3.47 17.27 13.03
N TYR A 185 3.13 16.06 13.46
CA TYR A 185 3.78 15.36 14.56
C TYR A 185 5.31 15.40 14.35
N LEU A 186 6.00 16.40 14.89
CA LEU A 186 7.11 16.08 15.77
C LEU A 186 6.42 15.64 17.05
N SER A 187 6.29 14.33 17.29
CA SER A 187 6.03 13.93 18.67
C SER A 187 7.18 14.52 19.48
N SER A 188 6.88 15.16 20.61
CA SER A 188 7.86 15.73 21.54
C SER A 188 8.99 14.75 21.93
N ILE A 189 8.80 13.45 21.68
CA ILE A 189 9.80 12.39 21.80
C ILE A 189 10.99 12.53 20.82
N ASN A 190 10.78 13.04 19.60
CA ASN A 190 11.86 13.15 18.60
C ASN A 190 12.64 14.47 18.72
N GLU A 191 12.04 15.49 19.31
CA GLU A 191 12.66 16.80 19.50
C GLU A 191 13.86 16.70 20.46
N ALA A 192 13.70 15.94 21.55
CA ALA A 192 14.78 15.68 22.50
C ALA A 192 15.95 14.89 21.87
N ALA A 193 15.68 13.96 20.95
CA ALA A 193 16.74 13.16 20.30
C ALA A 193 17.53 13.93 19.22
N VAL A 194 16.94 14.99 18.66
CA VAL A 194 17.57 15.81 17.61
C VAL A 194 18.30 17.02 18.20
N PHE A 195 17.80 17.58 19.30
CA PHE A 195 18.36 18.80 19.89
C PHE A 195 19.14 18.59 21.20
N ALA A 196 19.09 17.39 21.81
CA ALA A 196 20.06 17.03 22.85
C ALA A 196 21.33 16.50 22.19
N GLY A 197 22.21 17.43 21.78
CA GLY A 197 23.64 17.17 21.83
C GLY A 197 24.07 17.08 23.30
N ASP A 198 25.16 16.34 23.55
CA ASP A 198 25.79 16.12 24.87
C ASP A 198 25.78 17.36 25.81
#